data_AF-A0A087T843-F1
#
_entry.id   AF-A0A087T843-F1
#
_cell.length_a   1.000
_cell.length_b   1.000
_cell.length_c   1.000
_cell.angle_alpha   90.00
_cell.angle_beta   90.00
_cell.angle_gamma   90.00
#
_symmetry.space_group_name_H-M   'P 1'
#
loop_
_entity.id
_entity.type
_entity.pdbx_description
1 polymer ?
#
loop_
_entity_poly.entity_id
_entity_poly.type
_entity_poly.pdbx_seq_one_letter_code
_entity_poly.pdbx_strand_id
1 'polypeptide(L)'
;MSVINTQTKLSKMAASSVMNGVSSMPTSLSEIEQIYRKLEQGTDLLKLYLKRKPERRTFCVKLETRQIIWLRPVAGRNIIEG
;
A
#
# COMPACT_ATOMS: atom_id res chain seq x y z
N MET A 1 48.90 46.02 -10.38
CA MET A 1 48.88 46.15 -8.90
C MET A 1 47.63 45.48 -8.38
N SER A 2 47.80 44.76 -7.28
CA SER A 2 46.89 43.81 -6.63
C SER A 2 45.52 44.38 -6.25
N VAL A 3 44.45 43.58 -6.28
CA VAL A 3 43.87 43.02 -5.03
C VAL A 3 42.87 41.89 -5.34
N ILE A 4 43.00 40.83 -4.55
CA ILE A 4 42.31 39.55 -4.58
C ILE A 4 41.02 39.71 -3.76
N ASN A 5 39.88 39.15 -4.19
CA ASN A 5 38.86 38.75 -3.23
C ASN A 5 38.15 37.46 -3.63
N THR A 6 38.23 36.50 -2.72
CA THR A 6 37.76 35.12 -2.79
C THR A 6 36.26 35.04 -2.48
N GLN A 7 35.47 34.38 -3.33
CA GLN A 7 34.16 33.87 -2.94
C GLN A 7 33.95 32.45 -3.47
N THR A 8 34.25 31.52 -2.56
CA THR A 8 33.67 30.20 -2.33
C THR A 8 32.59 29.78 -3.32
N LYS A 9 32.90 28.79 -4.16
CA LYS A 9 31.94 28.02 -4.95
C LYS A 9 31.07 27.21 -4.00
N LEU A 10 29.96 27.81 -3.56
CA LEU A 10 28.95 27.14 -2.74
C LEU A 10 28.21 26.13 -3.64
N SER A 11 28.34 24.85 -3.30
CA SER A 11 27.56 23.76 -3.88
C SER A 11 26.07 24.04 -3.74
N LYS A 12 25.33 24.10 -4.85
CA LYS A 12 23.87 23.96 -4.88
C LYS A 12 23.51 22.59 -4.29
N MET A 13 23.22 22.53 -3.00
CA MET A 13 22.41 21.46 -2.45
C MET A 13 20.96 21.89 -2.57
N ALA A 14 20.17 21.07 -3.26
CA ALA A 14 18.77 21.31 -3.53
C ALA A 14 18.02 21.58 -2.22
N ALA A 15 17.29 22.69 -2.17
CA ALA A 15 16.29 22.90 -1.14
C ALA A 15 15.25 21.79 -1.30
N SER A 16 15.18 20.86 -0.34
CA SER A 16 14.03 19.98 -0.24
C SER A 16 12.86 20.82 0.23
N SER A 17 12.07 21.33 -0.71
CA SER A 17 10.77 21.88 -0.42
C SER A 17 9.91 20.73 0.12
N VAL A 18 9.85 20.56 1.43
CA VAL A 18 8.82 19.74 2.08
C VAL A 18 7.52 20.54 1.96
N MET A 19 6.95 20.51 0.76
CA MET A 19 5.56 20.87 0.54
C MET A 19 4.72 19.77 1.17
N ASN A 20 4.48 19.87 2.48
CA ASN A 20 3.31 19.24 3.07
C ASN A 20 2.10 20.04 2.60
N GLY A 21 1.75 19.84 1.32
CA GLY A 21 0.46 20.22 0.81
C GLY A 21 -0.59 19.53 1.68
N VAL A 22 -1.48 20.33 2.26
CA VAL A 22 -2.80 19.87 2.69
C VAL A 22 -3.32 18.97 1.58
N SER A 23 -3.32 17.67 1.82
CA SER A 23 -4.10 16.77 0.99
C SER A 23 -5.54 17.18 1.29
N SER A 24 -6.17 17.85 0.33
CA SER A 24 -7.62 17.96 0.29
C SER A 24 -8.12 16.53 0.19
N MET A 25 -8.34 15.89 1.34
CA MET A 25 -8.91 14.55 1.40
C MET A 25 -10.26 14.63 0.67
N PRO A 26 -10.45 13.88 -0.43
CA PRO A 26 -11.78 13.79 -1.03
C PRO A 26 -12.68 13.19 0.03
N THR A 27 -13.72 13.95 0.43
CA THR A 27 -14.83 13.57 1.34
C THR A 27 -14.55 12.26 2.05
N SER A 28 -13.84 12.34 3.19
CA SER A 28 -13.24 11.22 3.88
C SER A 28 -14.21 10.05 3.99
N LEU A 29 -14.01 9.03 3.13
CA LEU A 29 -14.66 7.73 3.30
C LEU A 29 -14.44 7.31 4.75
N SER A 30 -15.49 6.75 5.35
CA SER A 30 -15.41 6.27 6.73
C SER A 30 -14.20 5.36 6.87
N GLU A 31 -13.52 5.37 8.02
CA GLU A 31 -12.36 4.51 8.30
C GLU A 31 -12.65 3.04 7.91
N ILE A 32 -13.89 2.62 8.17
CA ILE A 32 -14.41 1.30 7.82
C ILE A 32 -14.41 1.06 6.30
N GLU A 33 -14.83 2.03 5.49
CA GLU A 33 -14.83 1.91 4.02
C GLU A 33 -13.42 1.82 3.45
N GLN A 34 -12.47 2.53 4.07
CA GLN A 34 -11.06 2.44 3.70
C GLN A 34 -10.49 1.05 4.01
N ILE A 35 -10.85 0.45 5.14
CA ILE A 35 -10.48 -0.92 5.50
C ILE A 35 -11.08 -1.90 4.48
N TYR A 36 -12.36 -1.76 4.16
CA TYR A 36 -13.04 -2.59 3.18
C TYR A 36 -12.38 -2.55 1.79
N ARG A 37 -12.01 -1.36 1.30
CA ARG A 37 -11.29 -1.21 0.04
C ARG A 37 -9.88 -1.81 0.06
N LYS A 38 -9.22 -1.84 1.21
CA LYS A 38 -7.92 -2.54 1.36
C LYS A 38 -8.11 -4.05 1.35
N LEU A 39 -9.12 -4.56 2.03
CA LEU A 39 -9.43 -5.99 2.06
C LEU A 39 -9.92 -6.53 0.71
N GLU A 40 -10.55 -5.69 -0.12
CA GLU A 40 -10.95 -6.06 -1.48
C GLU A 40 -9.76 -6.32 -2.41
N GLN A 41 -8.63 -5.63 -2.22
CA GLN A 41 -7.40 -5.84 -3.01
C GLN A 41 -6.75 -7.20 -2.76
N GLY A 42 -7.03 -7.80 -1.60
CA GLY A 42 -6.50 -9.09 -1.20
C GLY A 42 -5.27 -8.97 -0.31
N THR A 43 -5.24 -9.79 0.73
CA THR A 43 -4.16 -9.86 1.72
C THR A 43 -3.65 -11.28 1.81
N ASP A 44 -2.34 -11.46 1.65
CA ASP A 44 -1.70 -12.76 1.83
C ASP A 44 -1.70 -13.17 3.30
N LEU A 45 -2.41 -14.24 3.63
CA LEU A 45 -2.50 -14.78 4.98
C LEU A 45 -2.19 -16.28 4.99
N LEU A 46 -1.81 -16.77 6.17
CA LEU A 46 -1.64 -18.19 6.42
C LEU A 46 -2.95 -18.74 6.99
N LYS A 47 -3.65 -19.57 6.21
CA LYS A 47 -4.86 -20.25 6.64
C LYS A 47 -4.48 -21.48 7.45
N LEU A 48 -4.78 -21.45 8.74
CA LEU A 48 -4.54 -22.54 9.68
C LEU A 48 -5.74 -23.48 9.69
N TYR A 49 -5.47 -24.77 9.62
CA TYR A 49 -6.48 -25.82 9.70
C TYR A 49 -6.17 -26.73 10.89
N LEU A 50 -7.22 -27.22 11.56
CA LEU A 50 -7.04 -28.08 12.74
C LEU A 50 -6.35 -29.42 12.41
N LYS A 51 -6.59 -29.98 11.21
CA LYS A 51 -6.12 -31.31 10.79
C LYS A 51 -5.33 -31.32 9.48
N ARG A 52 -5.07 -30.16 8.89
CA ARG A 52 -4.33 -30.03 7.61
C ARG A 52 -3.13 -29.12 7.79
N LYS A 53 -2.19 -29.21 6.86
CA LYS A 53 -1.04 -28.30 6.84
C LYS A 53 -1.53 -26.86 6.67
N PRO A 54 -0.90 -25.89 7.37
CA PRO A 54 -1.11 -24.47 7.10
C PRO A 54 -0.86 -24.16 5.62
N GLU A 55 -1.73 -23.35 5.02
CA GLU A 55 -1.63 -22.99 3.61
C GLU A 55 -1.63 -21.48 3.43
N ARG A 56 -0.69 -20.97 2.63
CA ARG A 56 -0.69 -19.57 2.24
C ARG A 56 -1.77 -19.35 1.18
N ARG A 57 -2.65 -18.38 1.43
CA ARG A 57 -3.81 -18.04 0.60
C ARG A 57 -4.01 -16.54 0.63
N THR A 58 -4.60 -16.00 -0.43
CA THR A 58 -4.96 -14.58 -0.46
C THR A 58 -6.38 -14.44 0.06
N PHE A 59 -6.54 -13.71 1.16
CA PHE A 59 -7.82 -13.36 1.77
C PHE A 59 -8.35 -12.08 1.12
N CYS A 60 -9.57 -12.10 0.60
CA CYS A 60 -10.21 -10.89 0.08
C CYS A 60 -11.66 -10.77 0.52
N VAL A 61 -12.15 -9.53 0.56
CA VAL A 61 -13.56 -9.22 0.77
C VAL A 61 -14.17 -8.79 -0.55
N LYS A 62 -15.28 -9.43 -0.93
CA LYS A 62 -16.06 -9.04 -2.09
C LYS A 62 -17.14 -8.06 -1.65
N LEU A 63 -16.94 -6.76 -1.91
CA LEU A 63 -17.81 -5.71 -1.36
C LEU A 63 -19.24 -5.78 -1.89
N GLU A 64 -19.41 -6.13 -3.16
CA GLU A 64 -20.73 -6.27 -3.79
C GLU A 64 -21.63 -7.31 -3.11
N THR A 65 -21.06 -8.45 -2.68
CA THR A 65 -21.82 -9.52 -2.02
C THR A 65 -21.61 -9.59 -0.51
N ARG A 66 -20.75 -8.72 0.04
CA ARG A 66 -20.30 -8.75 1.44
C ARG A 66 -19.79 -10.12 1.89
N GLN A 67 -19.10 -10.82 1.00
CA GLN A 67 -18.55 -12.15 1.25
C GLN A 67 -17.04 -12.09 1.51
N ILE A 68 -16.59 -12.98 2.39
CA ILE A 68 -15.16 -13.25 2.60
C ILE A 68 -14.77 -14.42 1.69
N ILE A 69 -13.69 -14.26 0.94
CA ILE A 69 -13.24 -15.22 -0.05
C ILE A 69 -11.76 -15.53 0.16
N TRP A 70 -11.39 -16.78 -0.07
CA TRP A 70 -10.00 -17.21 -0.13
C TRP A 70 -9.64 -17.52 -1.58
N LEU A 71 -8.55 -16.94 -2.07
CA LEU A 71 -8.02 -17.23 -3.38
C LEU A 71 -6.82 -18.18 -3.25
N ARG A 72 -6.80 -19.20 -4.11
CA ARG A 72 -5.63 -20.06 -4.29
C ARG A 72 -4.73 -19.45 -5.36
N PRO A 73 -3.43 -19.22 -5.09
CA PRO A 73 -2.49 -18.86 -6.13
C PRO A 73 -2.23 -20.09 -7.00
N VAL A 74 -2.72 -20.07 -8.24
CA VAL A 74 -2.51 -21.09 -9.26
C VAL A 74 -1.75 -20.46 -10.42
N ALA A 75 -0.47 -20.82 -10.57
CA ALA A 75 0.39 -20.40 -11.68
C ALA A 75 0.38 -18.87 -11.95
N GLY A 76 0.51 -18.06 -10.89
CA GLY A 76 0.52 -16.60 -10.98
C GLY A 76 -0.85 -15.95 -11.11
N ARG A 77 -1.94 -16.72 -11.05
CA ARG A 77 -3.32 -16.21 -11.04
C ARG A 77 -4.03 -16.64 -9.75
N ASN A 78 -4.82 -15.74 -9.18
CA ASN A 78 -5.59 -16.01 -7.97
C ASN A 78 -6.98 -16.54 -8.37
N ILE A 79 -7.30 -17.79 -8.00
CA ILE A 79 -8.58 -18.44 -8.31
C ILE A 79 -9.41 -18.52 -7.04
N ILE A 80 -10.69 -18.15 -7.13
CA ILE A 80 -11.66 -18.23 -6.03
C ILE A 80 -11.81 -19.69 -5.59
N GLU A 81 -11.50 -19.96 -4.33
CA GLU A 81 -11.80 -21.23 -3.69
C GLU A 81 -13.24 -21.16 -3.19
N GLY A 82 -14.11 -21.95 -3.81
CA GLY A 82 -15.54 -22.07 -3.46
C GLY A 82 -15.78 -22.85 -2.18
#